data_AF-A0A4R6VB92-F1
#
_entry.id   AF-A0A4R6VB92-F1
#
_cell.length_a   1.000
_cell.length_b   1.000
_cell.length_c   1.000
_cell.angle_alpha   90.00
_cell.angle_beta   90.00
_cell.angle_gamma   90.00
#
_symmetry.space_group_name_H-M   'P 1'
#
loop_
_entity.id
_entity.type
_entity.pdbx_description
1 polymer ?
#
loop_
_entity_poly.entity_id
_entity_poly.type
_entity_poly.pdbx_seq_one_letter_code
_entity_poly.pdbx_strand_id
1 'polypeptide(L)'
;MSLVLANTKRLYIKAFLVELLLIFICAGIVYLLFAHKFSSFLLGSLIAFVPQIAFIGYALFIKSHVPVENKAKVLYQSEGLKLALTVSFFILVFVCLKPDFAGLFTGYFIFIILNNLLPLLFNLNSNRQ
;
A
#
# COMPACT_ATOMS: atom_id res chain seq x y z
N MET A 1 20.61 7.62 14.34
CA MET A 1 19.69 7.69 13.17
C MET A 1 19.63 9.15 12.72
N SER A 2 19.76 9.44 11.41
CA SER A 2 19.62 10.81 10.94
C SER A 2 18.18 11.32 11.16
N LEU A 3 18.04 12.59 11.56
CA LEU A 3 16.74 13.26 11.79
C LEU A 3 15.78 13.11 10.59
N VAL A 4 16.33 13.15 9.37
CA VAL A 4 15.59 13.00 8.12
C VAL A 4 14.89 11.63 8.04
N LEU A 5 15.58 10.55 8.40
CA LEU A 5 15.04 9.20 8.29
C LEU A 5 13.92 8.94 9.31
N ALA A 6 14.07 9.49 10.52
CA ALA A 6 13.04 9.40 11.55
C ALA A 6 11.75 10.14 11.16
N ASN A 7 11.88 11.30 10.49
CA ASN A 7 10.76 12.08 9.98
C ASN A 7 10.05 11.36 8.82
N THR A 8 10.79 10.80 7.86
CA THR A 8 10.21 10.00 6.77
C THR A 8 9.45 8.78 7.29
N LYS A 9 10.00 8.07 8.29
CA LYS A 9 9.32 6.93 8.92
C LYS A 9 7.99 7.35 9.57
N ARG A 10 7.98 8.45 10.32
CA ARG A 10 6.75 8.97 10.95
C ARG A 10 5.70 9.36 9.91
N LEU A 11 6.11 9.94 8.78
CA LEU A 11 5.23 10.32 7.69
C LEU A 11 4.56 9.10 7.05
N TYR A 12 5.32 8.04 6.76
CA TYR A 12 4.75 6.80 6.22
C TYR A 12 3.85 6.06 7.21
N ILE A 13 4.18 6.05 8.50
CA ILE A 13 3.28 5.48 9.52
C ILE A 13 1.95 6.21 9.54
N LYS A 14 1.95 7.55 9.47
CA LYS A 14 0.72 8.35 9.37
C LYS A 14 -0.05 8.02 8.09
N ALA A 15 0.64 7.92 6.95
CA ALA A 15 0.01 7.56 5.67
C ALA A 15 -0.70 6.21 5.75
N PHE A 16 -0.04 5.18 6.28
CA PHE A 16 -0.65 3.85 6.44
C PHE A 16 -1.83 3.84 7.41
N LEU A 17 -1.79 4.64 8.48
CA LEU A 17 -2.90 4.74 9.42
C LEU A 17 -4.12 5.39 8.76
N VAL A 18 -3.91 6.46 8.00
CA VAL A 18 -4.97 7.11 7.21
C VAL A 18 -5.52 6.16 6.15
N GLU A 19 -4.65 5.42 5.47
CA GLU A 19 -5.06 4.45 4.46
C GLU A 19 -5.90 3.33 5.06
N LEU A 20 -5.46 2.77 6.20
CA LEU A 20 -6.21 1.74 6.92
C LEU A 20 -7.60 2.25 7.32
N LEU A 21 -7.70 3.48 7.82
CA LEU A 21 -8.97 4.13 8.15
C LEU A 21 -9.87 4.26 6.90
N LEU A 22 -9.29 4.67 5.77
CA LEU A 22 -10.01 4.76 4.49
C LEU A 22 -10.48 3.38 3.98
N ILE A 23 -9.70 2.31 4.19
CA ILE A 23 -10.15 0.93 3.90
C ILE A 23 -11.42 0.63 4.67
N PHE A 24 -11.47 0.91 5.98
CA PHE A 24 -12.66 0.66 6.79
C PHE A 24 -13.86 1.50 6.36
N ILE A 25 -13.68 2.79 6.08
CA ILE A 25 -14.77 3.66 5.60
C ILE A 25 -15.30 3.18 4.25
N CYS A 26 -14.42 2.98 3.26
CA CYS A 26 -14.83 2.55 1.93
C CYS A 26 -15.46 1.15 1.96
N ALA A 27 -14.91 0.22 2.73
CA ALA A 27 -15.48 -1.11 2.90
C ALA A 27 -16.86 -1.06 3.58
N GLY A 28 -17.06 -0.18 4.57
CA GLY A 28 -18.37 0.07 5.19
C GLY A 28 -19.40 0.60 4.19
N ILE A 29 -19.02 1.57 3.35
CA ILE A 29 -19.89 2.10 2.28
C ILE A 29 -20.25 1.00 1.28
N VAL A 30 -19.26 0.21 0.85
CA VAL A 30 -19.49 -0.91 -0.08
C VAL A 30 -20.37 -1.98 0.56
N TYR A 31 -20.24 -2.26 1.85
CA TYR A 31 -21.11 -3.19 2.55
C TYR A 31 -22.57 -2.71 2.55
N LEU A 32 -22.81 -1.43 2.82
CA LEU A 32 -24.17 -0.85 2.85
C LEU A 32 -24.82 -0.82 1.47
N LEU A 33 -24.07 -0.53 0.40
CA LEU A 33 -24.61 -0.40 -0.96
C LEU A 33 -24.58 -1.70 -1.76
N PHE A 34 -23.55 -2.54 -1.56
CA PHE A 34 -23.23 -3.70 -2.37
C PHE A 34 -22.66 -4.84 -1.51
N ALA A 35 -23.44 -5.32 -0.53
CA ALA A 35 -23.02 -6.36 0.43
C ALA A 35 -22.38 -7.60 -0.22
N HIS A 36 -22.88 -8.04 -1.39
CA HIS A 36 -22.32 -9.18 -2.13
C HIS A 36 -20.89 -8.95 -2.67
N LYS A 37 -20.50 -7.69 -2.90
CA LYS A 37 -19.15 -7.31 -3.38
C LYS A 37 -18.18 -6.96 -2.26
N PHE A 38 -18.66 -6.85 -1.02
CA PHE A 38 -17.87 -6.44 0.13
C PHE A 38 -16.60 -7.28 0.31
N SER A 39 -16.74 -8.61 0.31
CA SER A 39 -15.62 -9.54 0.50
C SER A 39 -14.56 -9.34 -0.59
N SER A 40 -15.00 -9.21 -1.84
CA SER A 40 -14.13 -9.04 -3.00
C SER A 40 -13.41 -7.69 -2.95
N PHE A 41 -14.12 -6.62 -2.62
CA PHE A 41 -13.56 -5.28 -2.44
C PHE A 41 -12.52 -5.22 -1.32
N LEU A 42 -12.80 -5.86 -0.18
CA LEU A 42 -11.87 -5.92 0.95
C LEU A 42 -10.58 -6.66 0.57
N LEU A 43 -10.71 -7.79 -0.14
CA LEU A 43 -9.55 -8.53 -0.65
C LEU A 43 -8.72 -7.67 -1.61
N GLY A 44 -9.36 -6.99 -2.56
CA GLY A 44 -8.67 -6.06 -3.47
C GLY A 44 -7.89 -4.97 -2.74
N SER A 45 -8.52 -4.36 -1.73
CA SER A 45 -7.91 -3.34 -0.87
C SER A 45 -6.69 -3.87 -0.11
N LEU A 46 -6.79 -5.09 0.43
CA LEU A 46 -5.68 -5.74 1.14
C LEU A 46 -4.53 -6.11 0.21
N ILE A 47 -4.83 -6.55 -1.03
CA ILE A 47 -3.81 -6.84 -2.05
C ILE A 47 -3.04 -5.57 -2.43
N ALA A 48 -3.64 -4.38 -2.37
CA ALA A 48 -2.91 -3.13 -2.57
C ALA A 48 -2.08 -2.74 -1.35
N PHE A 49 -2.65 -2.87 -0.15
CA PHE A 49 -2.06 -2.40 1.10
C PHE A 49 -0.88 -3.24 1.61
N VAL A 50 -1.00 -4.57 1.63
CA VAL A 50 0.02 -5.46 2.22
C VAL A 50 1.36 -5.39 1.45
N PRO A 51 1.40 -5.48 0.11
CA PRO A 51 2.63 -5.30 -0.65
C PRO A 51 3.25 -3.93 -0.49
N GLN A 52 2.47 -2.87 -0.29
CA GLN A 52 3.01 -1.54 -0.03
C GLN A 52 3.70 -1.48 1.33
N ILE A 53 3.13 -2.09 2.38
CA ILE A 53 3.80 -2.19 3.68
C ILE A 53 5.12 -2.94 3.54
N ALA A 54 5.14 -4.06 2.81
CA ALA A 54 6.35 -4.84 2.56
C ALA A 54 7.41 -4.02 1.79
N PHE A 55 7.00 -3.27 0.76
CA PHE A 55 7.86 -2.36 0.01
C PHE A 55 8.55 -1.33 0.91
N ILE A 56 7.75 -0.62 1.73
CA ILE A 56 8.26 0.44 2.60
C ILE A 56 9.09 -0.15 3.75
N GLY A 57 8.67 -1.30 4.30
CA GLY A 57 9.43 -2.05 5.28
C GLY A 57 10.81 -2.43 4.76
N TYR A 58 10.89 -3.00 3.56
CA TYR A 58 12.16 -3.39 2.95
C TYR A 58 13.03 -2.18 2.59
N ALA A 59 12.45 -1.15 1.96
CA ALA A 59 13.17 0.05 1.53
C ALA A 59 13.68 0.89 2.72
N LEU A 60 12.86 1.10 3.75
CA LEU A 60 13.20 1.97 4.89
C LEU A 60 13.87 1.25 6.06
N PHE A 61 13.56 -0.02 6.37
CA PHE A 61 14.16 -0.69 7.53
C PHE A 61 15.42 -1.49 7.18
N ILE A 62 15.41 -2.23 6.07
CA ILE A 62 16.52 -3.15 5.76
C ILE A 62 17.67 -2.43 5.07
N LYS A 63 17.37 -1.40 4.26
CA LYS A 63 18.38 -0.73 3.42
C LYS A 63 18.58 0.76 3.66
N SER A 64 18.18 1.26 4.84
CA SER A 64 18.41 2.67 5.23
C SER A 64 19.89 3.09 5.24
N HIS A 65 20.82 2.16 5.42
CA HIS A 65 22.26 2.45 5.58
C HIS A 65 23.06 2.30 4.27
N VAL A 66 22.40 2.07 3.14
CA VAL A 66 23.06 1.82 1.86
C VAL A 66 23.57 3.14 1.25
N PRO A 67 24.83 3.18 0.75
CA PRO A 67 25.38 4.37 0.10
C PRO A 67 24.54 4.81 -1.11
N VAL A 68 24.58 6.12 -1.41
CA VAL A 68 23.71 6.78 -2.40
C VAL A 68 23.76 6.12 -3.77
N GLU A 69 24.92 5.62 -4.19
CA GLU A 69 25.15 4.90 -5.45
C GLU A 69 24.27 3.64 -5.61
N ASN A 70 23.92 2.99 -4.50
CA ASN A 70 23.13 1.76 -4.52
C ASN A 70 21.64 2.00 -4.27
N LYS A 71 21.19 3.25 -4.04
CA LYS A 71 19.77 3.55 -3.75
C LYS A 71 18.83 3.18 -4.89
N ALA A 72 19.24 3.38 -6.14
CA ALA A 72 18.46 2.98 -7.31
C ALA A 72 18.26 1.45 -7.36
N LYS A 73 19.30 0.68 -7.03
CA LYS A 73 19.23 -0.79 -6.94
C LYS A 73 18.28 -1.26 -5.84
N VAL A 74 18.27 -0.57 -4.70
CA VAL A 74 17.34 -0.85 -3.59
C VAL A 74 15.90 -0.60 -3.99
N LEU A 75 15.62 0.50 -4.69
CA LEU A 75 14.28 0.81 -5.18
C LEU A 75 13.78 -0.27 -6.13
N TYR A 76 14.60 -0.67 -7.10
CA TYR A 76 14.23 -1.70 -8.08
C TYR A 76 13.98 -3.07 -7.42
N GLN A 77 14.81 -3.45 -6.44
CA GLN A 77 14.60 -4.68 -5.66
C GLN A 77 13.32 -4.64 -4.83
N SER A 78 13.03 -3.48 -4.23
CA SER A 78 11.82 -3.27 -3.44
C SER A 78 10.58 -3.34 -4.34
N GLU A 79 10.61 -2.72 -5.52
CA GLU A 79 9.51 -2.77 -6.49
C GLU A 79 9.28 -4.19 -7.02
N GLY A 80 10.36 -4.91 -7.34
CA GLY A 80 10.27 -6.32 -7.72
C GLY A 80 9.60 -7.18 -6.64
N LEU A 81 9.96 -6.96 -5.36
CA LEU A 81 9.33 -7.65 -4.23
C LEU A 81 7.84 -7.27 -4.11
N LYS A 82 7.50 -5.99 -4.26
CA LYS A 82 6.11 -5.52 -4.26
C LYS A 82 5.29 -6.21 -5.34
N LEU A 83 5.80 -6.26 -6.57
CA LEU A 83 5.12 -6.89 -7.70
C LEU A 83 4.95 -8.39 -7.50
N ALA A 84 6.01 -9.09 -7.08
CA ALA A 84 5.97 -10.53 -6.83
C ALA A 84 4.92 -10.88 -5.75
N LEU A 85 4.86 -10.09 -4.67
CA LEU A 85 3.88 -10.28 -3.60
C LEU A 85 2.45 -9.99 -4.08
N THR A 86 2.28 -8.92 -4.85
CA THR A 86 0.99 -8.54 -5.44
C THR A 86 0.44 -9.65 -6.34
N VAL A 87 1.26 -10.14 -7.29
CA VAL A 87 0.88 -11.24 -8.20
C VAL A 87 0.56 -12.51 -7.41
N SER A 88 1.37 -12.85 -6.41
CA SER A 88 1.14 -14.02 -5.57
C SER A 88 -0.21 -13.94 -4.83
N PHE A 89 -0.57 -12.78 -4.29
CA PHE A 89 -1.87 -12.61 -3.66
C PHE A 89 -3.03 -12.66 -4.64
N PHE A 90 -2.90 -12.06 -5.83
CA PHE A 90 -3.93 -12.18 -6.87
C PHE A 90 -4.16 -13.65 -7.24
N ILE A 91 -3.09 -14.42 -7.46
CA ILE A 91 -3.19 -15.86 -7.76
C ILE A 91 -3.92 -16.59 -6.62
N LEU A 92 -3.48 -16.38 -5.38
CA LEU A 92 -4.09 -17.04 -4.21
C LEU A 92 -5.58 -16.72 -4.10
N VAL A 93 -5.96 -15.45 -4.26
CA VAL A 93 -7.34 -15.00 -4.14
C VAL A 93 -8.20 -15.54 -5.28
N PHE A 94 -7.72 -15.54 -6.52
CA PHE A 94 -8.47 -16.12 -7.63
C PHE A 94 -8.62 -17.63 -7.54
N VAL A 95 -7.58 -18.34 -7.09
CA VAL A 95 -7.61 -19.81 -6.96
C VAL A 95 -8.49 -20.26 -5.81
N CYS A 96 -8.36 -19.63 -4.63
CA CYS A 96 -9.02 -20.10 -3.41
C CYS A 96 -10.44 -19.53 -3.22
N LEU A 97 -10.67 -18.26 -3.58
CA LEU A 97 -11.86 -17.51 -3.13
C LEU A 97 -12.83 -17.16 -4.27
N LYS A 98 -12.41 -17.25 -5.54
CA LYS A 98 -13.22 -16.93 -6.73
C LYS A 98 -14.06 -15.64 -6.54
N PRO A 99 -13.41 -14.51 -6.25
CA PRO A 99 -14.11 -13.26 -5.94
C PRO A 99 -14.81 -12.66 -7.16
N ASP A 100 -15.71 -11.72 -6.89
CA ASP A 100 -16.26 -10.84 -7.92
C ASP A 100 -15.14 -9.94 -8.48
N PHE A 101 -14.89 -10.06 -9.78
CA PHE A 101 -13.82 -9.31 -10.45
C PHE A 101 -13.99 -7.80 -10.28
N ALA A 102 -15.22 -7.29 -10.43
CA ALA A 102 -15.48 -5.86 -10.35
C ALA A 102 -15.21 -5.33 -8.93
N GLY A 103 -15.70 -6.00 -7.90
CA GLY A 103 -15.45 -5.65 -6.51
C GLY A 103 -13.95 -5.64 -6.19
N LEU A 104 -13.25 -6.72 -6.57
CA LEU A 104 -11.83 -6.89 -6.28
C LEU A 104 -10.95 -5.84 -6.97
N PHE A 105 -11.11 -5.64 -8.27
CA PHE A 105 -10.30 -4.65 -8.99
C PHE A 105 -10.62 -3.22 -8.55
N THR A 106 -11.89 -2.91 -8.22
CA THR A 106 -12.25 -1.58 -7.72
C THR A 106 -11.54 -1.26 -6.42
N GLY A 107 -11.54 -2.19 -5.46
CA GLY A 107 -10.80 -2.03 -4.20
C GLY A 107 -9.31 -1.86 -4.47
N TYR A 108 -8.72 -2.74 -5.28
CA TYR A 108 -7.30 -2.67 -5.61
C TYR A 108 -6.89 -1.33 -6.26
N PHE A 109 -7.63 -0.85 -7.26
CA PHE A 109 -7.29 0.38 -7.98
C PHE A 109 -7.43 1.64 -7.13
N ILE A 110 -8.44 1.70 -6.26
CA ILE A 110 -8.59 2.86 -5.36
C ILE A 110 -7.38 2.93 -4.42
N PHE A 111 -7.03 1.82 -3.79
CA PHE A 111 -5.97 1.81 -2.79
C PHE A 111 -4.57 1.88 -3.40
N ILE A 112 -4.31 1.34 -4.60
CA ILE A 112 -3.00 1.54 -5.24
C ILE A 112 -2.73 3.02 -5.58
N ILE A 113 -3.76 3.76 -6.00
CA ILE A 113 -3.64 5.21 -6.23
C ILE A 113 -3.39 5.92 -4.91
N LEU A 114 -4.14 5.56 -3.87
CA LEU A 114 -4.06 6.16 -2.55
C LEU A 114 -2.69 5.92 -1.88
N ASN A 115 -2.12 4.73 -2.04
CA ASN A 115 -0.78 4.34 -1.61
C ASN A 115 0.32 5.25 -2.15
N ASN A 116 0.15 5.78 -3.37
CA ASN A 116 1.10 6.70 -4.00
C ASN A 116 0.79 8.17 -3.66
N LEU A 117 -0.50 8.51 -3.52
CA LEU A 117 -0.94 9.88 -3.31
C LEU A 117 -0.77 10.35 -1.86
N LEU A 118 -1.04 9.49 -0.87
CA LEU A 118 -0.95 9.84 0.56
C LEU A 118 0.46 10.29 0.97
N PRO A 119 1.55 9.55 0.66
CA PRO A 119 2.90 10.01 0.98
C PRO A 119 3.25 11.33 0.29
N LEU A 120 2.79 11.53 -0.94
CA LEU A 120 3.04 12.75 -1.71
C LEU A 120 2.33 13.96 -1.07
N LEU A 121 1.06 13.81 -0.69
CA LEU A 121 0.29 14.85 -0.01
C LEU A 121 0.90 15.22 1.36
N PHE A 122 1.30 14.23 2.16
CA PHE A 122 1.92 14.51 3.45
C PHE A 122 3.31 15.13 3.31
N ASN A 123 4.09 14.76 2.29
CA ASN A 123 5.39 15.36 2.02
C ASN A 123 5.27 16.82 1.57
N LEU A 124 4.29 17.13 0.71
CA LEU A 124 4.00 18.52 0.31
C LEU A 124 3.58 19.39 1.49
N ASN A 125 2.81 18.85 2.43
CA ASN A 125 2.40 19.60 3.62
C ASN A 125 3.57 19.80 4.59
N SER A 126 4.48 18.83 4.72
CA SER A 126 5.68 18.94 5.54
C SER A 126 6.71 19.95 5.02
N ASN A 127 6.71 20.23 3.71
CA ASN A 127 7.62 21.21 3.08
C ASN A 127 7.06 22.65 3.09
N ARG A 128 5.81 22.83 3.56
CA ARG A 128 5.15 24.13 3.72
C ARG A 128 5.16 24.65 5.17
N GLN A 129 5.65 23.84 6.12
CA GLN A 129 5.87 24.20 7.53
C GLN A 129 7.36 24.47 7.76
#